data_AF-A0ABD5E0P4-F1
#
_entry.id   AF-A0ABD5E0P4-F1
#
_cell.length_a   1.000
_cell.length_b   1.000
_cell.length_c   1.000
_cell.angle_alpha   90.00
_cell.angle_beta   90.00
_cell.angle_gamma   90.00
#
_symmetry.space_group_name_H-M   'P 1'
#
loop_
_entity.id
_entity.type
_entity.pdbx_description
1 polymer ?
#
loop_
_entity_poly.entity_id
_entity_poly.type
_entity_poly.pdbx_seq_one_letter_code
_entity_poly.pdbx_strand_id
1 'polypeptide(L)' 'FEVLPVTPGLRQGIVQGLNAIEIESLARAAGMMTLFESGCQAIEQGLTSLEEVVRVLGIPHGD' A
#
# COMPACT_ATOMS: atom_id res chain seq x y z
N PHE A 1 5.45 -1.80 6.49
CA PHE A 1 6.14 -1.70 5.19
C PHE A 1 5.12 -1.82 4.08
N GLU A 2 5.40 -1.20 2.94
CA GLU A 2 4.67 -1.43 1.69
C GLU A 2 5.60 -2.18 0.74
N VAL A 3 5.17 -3.35 0.31
CA VAL A 3 5.95 -4.22 -0.56
C VAL A 3 5.08 -4.55 -1.74
N LEU A 4 5.46 -4.10 -2.92
CA LEU A 4 4.78 -4.40 -4.18
C LEU A 4 5.36 -5.67 -4.81
N PRO A 5 4.71 -6.84 -4.69
CA PRO A 5 5.23 -8.06 -5.27
C PRO A 5 4.98 -8.01 -6.78
N VAL A 6 6.03 -8.25 -7.58
CA VAL A 6 5.91 -8.32 -9.04
C VAL A 6 5.33 -9.67 -9.46
N THR A 7 4.03 -9.84 -9.19
CA THR A 7 3.28 -11.05 -9.56
C THR A 7 3.21 -11.19 -11.09
N PRO A 8 2.87 -12.38 -11.62
CA PRO A 8 2.67 -12.55 -13.06
C PRO A 8 1.66 -11.58 -13.65
N GLY A 9 0.56 -11.30 -12.94
CA GLY A 9 -0.46 -10.33 -13.37
C GLY A 9 0.09 -8.90 -13.40
N LEU A 10 0.85 -8.52 -12.38
CA LEU A 10 1.44 -7.18 -12.30
C LEU A 10 2.51 -6.95 -13.37
N ARG A 11 3.36 -7.97 -13.61
CA ARG A 11 4.34 -7.96 -14.70
C ARG A 11 3.66 -7.77 -16.06
N GLN A 12 2.55 -8.47 -16.30
CA GLN A 12 1.79 -8.30 -17.54
C GLN A 12 1.22 -6.90 -17.68
N GLY A 13 0.66 -6.34 -16.59
CA GLY A 13 0.17 -4.96 -16.57
C GLY A 13 1.26 -3.94 -16.89
N ILE A 14 2.47 -4.11 -16.35
CA ILE A 14 3.62 -3.26 -16.66
C ILE A 14 3.97 -3.33 -18.15
N VAL A 15 4.05 -4.53 -18.73
CA VAL A 15 4.35 -4.72 -20.16
C VAL A 15 3.27 -4.09 -21.05
N GLN A 16 2.02 -4.09 -20.60
CA GLN A 16 0.90 -3.46 -21.28
C GLN A 16 0.84 -1.94 -21.12
N GLY A 17 1.71 -1.35 -20.30
CA GLY A 17 1.74 0.10 -20.06
C GLY A 17 0.56 0.60 -19.25
N LEU A 18 -0.01 -0.23 -18.37
CA LEU A 18 -1.06 0.21 -17.44
C LEU A 18 -0.54 1.36 -16.57
N ASN A 19 -1.43 2.29 -16.27
CA ASN A 19 -1.08 3.45 -15.45
C ASN A 19 -0.94 3.09 -13.97
N ALA A 20 -0.43 4.02 -13.17
CA ALA A 20 -0.15 3.78 -11.75
C ALA A 20 -1.39 3.34 -10.95
N ILE A 21 -2.57 3.92 -11.22
CA ILE A 21 -3.83 3.58 -10.53
C ILE A 21 -4.25 2.15 -10.87
N GLU A 22 -4.12 1.76 -12.14
CA GLU A 22 -4.42 0.39 -12.58
C GLU A 22 -3.45 -0.63 -11.98
N ILE A 23 -2.15 -0.30 -11.93
CA ILE A 23 -1.13 -1.13 -11.29
C ILE A 23 -1.39 -1.27 -9.78
N GLU A 24 -1.72 -0.18 -9.10
CA GLU A 24 -2.07 -0.20 -7.67
C GLU A 24 -3.31 -1.07 -7.43
N SER A 25 -4.37 -0.89 -8.23
CA SER A 25 -5.58 -1.71 -8.13
C SER A 25 -5.28 -3.21 -8.31
N LEU A 26 -4.42 -3.57 -9.27
CA LEU A 26 -3.98 -4.96 -9.48
C LEU A 26 -3.18 -5.48 -8.28
N ALA A 27 -2.29 -4.65 -7.73
CA ALA A 27 -1.49 -5.01 -6.56
C ALA A 27 -2.38 -5.28 -5.33
N ARG A 28 -3.32 -4.37 -5.05
CA ARG A 28 -4.25 -4.49 -3.91
C ARG A 28 -5.18 -5.68 -4.09
N ALA A 29 -5.67 -5.94 -5.30
CA ALA A 29 -6.46 -7.14 -5.61
C ALA A 29 -5.66 -8.44 -5.40
N ALA A 30 -4.34 -8.40 -5.57
CA ALA A 30 -3.44 -9.52 -5.30
C ALA A 30 -2.99 -9.61 -3.81
N GLY A 31 -3.57 -8.80 -2.93
CA GLY A 31 -3.30 -8.82 -1.49
C GLY A 31 -2.15 -7.92 -1.04
N MET A 32 -1.67 -7.00 -1.88
CA MET A 32 -0.72 -5.98 -1.44
C MET A 32 -1.38 -5.09 -0.38
N MET A 33 -0.67 -4.89 0.72
CA MET A 33 -1.02 -3.95 1.77
C MET A 33 -0.22 -2.66 1.60
N THR A 34 -0.91 -1.52 1.69
CA THR A 34 -0.30 -0.18 1.66
C THR A 34 0.51 0.09 2.93
N LEU A 35 1.38 1.10 2.88
CA LEU A 35 2.17 1.49 4.05
C LEU A 35 1.29 1.96 5.22
N PHE A 36 0.19 2.64 4.91
CA PHE A 36 -0.77 3.11 5.91
C PHE A 36 -1.49 1.95 6.58
N GLU A 37 -2.02 0.99 5.81
CA GLU A 37 -2.64 -0.23 6.35
C GLU A 37 -1.65 -1.02 7.22
N SER A 38 -0.39 -1.14 6.78
CA SER A 38 0.67 -1.74 7.60
C SER A 38 0.92 -0.97 8.90
N GLY A 39 0.81 0.36 8.89
CA GLY A 39 0.90 1.21 10.07
C GLY A 39 -0.26 0.96 11.03
N CYS A 40 -1.49 0.88 10.52
CA CYS A 40 -2.67 0.52 11.32
C CYS A 40 -2.51 -0.83 12.01
N GLN A 41 -2.02 -1.84 11.29
CA GLN A 41 -1.76 -3.16 11.88
C GLN A 41 -0.71 -3.10 13.01
N ALA A 42 0.31 -2.24 12.88
CA ALA A 42 1.31 -2.04 13.93
C ALA A 42 0.73 -1.33 15.17
N ILE A 43 -0.25 -0.43 15.00
CA ILE A 43 -1.00 0.19 16.11
C ILE A 43 -1.82 -0.86 16.85
N GLU A 44 -2.55 -1.71 16.13
CA GLU A 44 -3.36 -2.79 16.72
C GLU A 44 -2.51 -3.78 17.53
N GLN A 45 -1.24 -3.95 17.16
CA GLN A 45 -0.28 -4.78 17.88
C GLN A 45 0.44 -4.06 19.04
N GLY A 46 0.18 -2.76 19.25
CA GLY A 46 0.83 -1.95 20.29
C GLY A 46 2.29 -1.61 20.00
N LEU A 47 2.73 -1.69 18.74
CA LEU A 47 4.12 -1.43 18.35
C LEU A 47 4.40 0.05 18.04
N THR A 48 3.37 0.82 17.73
CA THR A 48 3.44 2.26 17.44
C THR A 48 2.12 2.93 17.81
N SER A 49 2.03 4.26 17.66
CA SER A 49 0.81 5.04 17.92
C SER A 49 0.23 5.64 16.64
N LEU A 50 -1.05 6.04 16.70
CA LEU A 50 -1.72 6.72 15.59
C LEU A 50 -1.02 8.04 15.24
N GLU A 51 -0.62 8.81 16.25
CA GLU A 51 0.10 10.07 16.07
C GLU A 51 1.40 9.86 15.30
N GLU A 52 2.12 8.78 15.59
CA GLU A 52 3.37 8.45 14.92
C GLU A 52 3.14 8.04 13.46
N VAL A 53 2.11 7.25 13.18
CA VAL A 53 1.73 6.88 11.80
C VAL A 53 1.35 8.11 10.99
N VAL A 54 0.52 9.00 11.53
CA VAL A 54 0.12 10.25 10.85
C VAL A 54 1.30 11.20 10.70
N ARG A 55 2.20 11.30 11.68
CA ARG A 55 3.40 12.14 11.59
C ARG A 55 4.32 11.72 10.44
N VAL A 56 4.42 10.41 10.18
CA VAL A 56 5.32 9.86 9.15
C VAL A 56 4.65 9.78 7.78
N LEU A 57 3.36 9.41 7.72
CA LEU A 57 2.67 9.12 6.46
C LEU A 57 1.65 10.19 6.04
N GLY A 58 1.25 11.08 6.96
CA GLY A 58 0.08 11.94 6.79
C GLY A 58 -1.23 11.17 6.89
N ILE A 59 -2.33 11.83 6.50
CA ILE A 59 -3.65 11.21 6.37
C ILE A 59 -3.87 10.86 4.89
N PRO A 60 -4.05 9.58 4.53
CA PRO A 60 -4.29 9.20 3.14
C PRO A 60 -5.64 9.75 2.64
N HIS A 61 -5.67 10.25 1.40
CA HIS A 61 -6.84 10.87 0.75
C HIS A 61 -7.38 12.15 1.41
N GLY A 62 -6.60 12.78 2.29
CA GLY A 62 -6.91 14.11 2.83
C GLY A 62 -6.45 15.20 1.85
N ASP A 63 -7.32 15.57 0.92
CA ASP A 63 -7.40 16.98 0.51
C ASP A 63 -8.00 17.80 1.66
#